data_AF-A0A395MWY4-F1
#
_entry.id   AF-A0A395MWY4-F1
#
_cell.length_a   1.000
_cell.length_b   1.000
_cell.length_c   1.000
_cell.angle_alpha   90.00
_cell.angle_beta   90.00
_cell.angle_gamma   90.00
#
_symmetry.space_group_name_H-M   'P 1'
#
loop_
_entity.id
_entity.type
_entity.pdbx_description
1 polymer ?
#
loop_
_entity_poly.entity_id
_entity_poly.type
_entity_poly.pdbx_seq_one_letter_code
_entity_poly.pdbx_strand_id
1 'polypeptide(L)'
;MSHDEDKQLQDYQDPNDPKTESMQPVEVDENEFCFFESLYFINGDEKILQQVPPAIRSQVEDYLAAKEKAVEVDGEEALLEFIAIKEREIVFLQRTNNKFKPILKNWSEYLDYATSQILYEFRTAGGKQQNHDVKNLPSFRIRYRILSEGIDALPSLILEAEELVQKLQLKLRDVQQTRVTREIKLEKKRLGKQIRNLVKWAVHVTAGSSSYYKIRDDIISAQEQLKMLESTIEE
;
A
#
# COMPACT_ATOMS: atom_id res chain seq x y z
N MET A 1 -35.07 29.88 -52.11
CA MET A 1 -33.68 30.15 -51.69
C MET A 1 -33.74 30.98 -50.42
N SER A 2 -33.17 30.42 -49.36
CA SER A 2 -32.71 31.02 -48.10
C SER A 2 -33.68 31.83 -47.23
N HIS A 3 -34.35 31.12 -46.34
CA HIS A 3 -34.69 31.58 -44.98
C HIS A 3 -34.20 30.46 -44.07
N ASP A 4 -33.03 30.61 -43.41
CA ASP A 4 -32.60 29.82 -42.23
C ASP A 4 -31.16 30.15 -41.80
N GLU A 5 -30.83 31.42 -41.53
CA GLU A 5 -29.49 31.77 -40.97
C GLU A 5 -29.50 32.73 -39.77
N ASP A 6 -30.64 32.96 -39.09
CA ASP A 6 -30.70 33.89 -37.94
C ASP A 6 -31.08 33.21 -36.62
N LYS A 7 -30.60 31.98 -36.38
CA LYS A 7 -30.88 31.28 -35.11
C LYS A 7 -29.75 30.38 -34.61
N GLN A 8 -28.52 30.88 -34.61
CA GLN A 8 -27.45 30.27 -33.80
C GLN A 8 -26.48 31.33 -33.33
N LEU A 9 -26.79 32.02 -32.22
CA LEU A 9 -25.84 32.77 -31.40
C LEU A 9 -26.56 33.34 -30.18
N GLN A 10 -26.98 32.50 -29.25
CA GLN A 10 -27.41 32.96 -27.91
C GLN A 10 -27.45 31.81 -26.91
N ASP A 11 -26.27 31.23 -26.66
CA ASP A 11 -25.92 30.71 -25.33
C ASP A 11 -24.70 31.51 -24.86
N TYR A 12 -24.86 32.83 -24.75
CA TYR A 12 -23.98 33.62 -23.89
C TYR A 12 -24.44 33.34 -22.46
N GLN A 13 -23.72 32.48 -21.76
CA GLN A 13 -23.82 32.38 -20.31
C GLN A 13 -23.67 33.79 -19.73
N ASP A 14 -24.67 34.20 -18.96
CA ASP A 14 -24.68 35.46 -18.22
C ASP A 14 -23.47 35.47 -17.26
N PRO A 15 -22.54 36.42 -17.36
CA PRO A 15 -21.41 36.53 -16.46
C PRO A 15 -21.81 36.87 -15.00
N ASN A 16 -23.10 37.07 -14.72
CA ASN A 16 -23.65 37.25 -13.37
C ASN A 16 -24.38 36.01 -12.82
N ASP A 17 -24.24 34.82 -13.42
CA ASP A 17 -24.72 33.59 -12.80
C ASP A 17 -23.99 33.41 -11.44
N PRO A 18 -24.67 33.41 -10.27
CA PRO A 18 -24.06 33.42 -8.93
C PRO A 18 -23.21 32.18 -8.60
N LYS A 19 -23.00 31.27 -9.57
CA LYS A 19 -22.00 30.20 -9.50
C LYS A 19 -20.57 30.63 -9.86
N THR A 20 -20.38 31.79 -10.51
CA THR A 20 -19.04 32.22 -10.96
C THR A 20 -18.21 32.93 -9.88
N GLU A 21 -18.80 33.37 -8.76
CA GLU A 21 -18.11 34.12 -7.70
C GLU A 21 -17.29 33.27 -6.70
N SER A 22 -17.10 31.96 -6.93
CA SER A 22 -16.32 31.12 -6.01
C SER A 22 -15.59 29.94 -6.66
N MET A 23 -15.26 30.01 -7.96
CA MET A 23 -14.38 29.01 -8.56
C MET A 23 -12.93 29.34 -8.20
N GLN A 24 -12.56 29.05 -6.95
CA GLN A 24 -11.16 29.00 -6.54
C GLN A 24 -10.72 27.55 -6.37
N PRO A 25 -9.47 27.22 -6.76
CA PRO A 25 -8.95 25.90 -6.54
C PRO A 25 -8.82 25.68 -5.03
N VAL A 26 -9.23 24.51 -4.55
CA VAL A 26 -9.04 24.12 -3.15
C VAL A 26 -7.54 24.14 -2.85
N GLU A 27 -7.11 24.91 -1.85
CA GLU A 27 -5.72 24.91 -1.41
C GLU A 27 -5.33 23.53 -0.86
N VAL A 28 -4.18 23.05 -1.31
CA VAL A 28 -3.58 21.80 -0.84
C VAL A 28 -2.38 22.16 0.02
N ASP A 29 -2.32 21.60 1.23
CA ASP A 29 -1.19 21.74 2.15
C ASP A 29 0.12 21.33 1.45
N GLU A 30 1.16 22.15 1.58
CA GLU A 30 2.43 21.93 0.89
C GLU A 30 3.07 20.59 1.28
N ASN A 31 2.97 20.16 2.54
CA ASN A 31 3.54 18.89 2.97
C ASN A 31 2.78 17.69 2.38
N GLU A 32 1.46 17.81 2.22
CA GLU A 32 0.66 16.78 1.57
C GLU A 32 0.91 16.71 0.06
N PHE A 33 1.19 17.86 -0.57
CA PHE A 33 1.56 17.94 -1.98
C PHE A 33 2.93 17.31 -2.26
N CYS A 34 3.89 17.45 -1.33
CA CYS A 34 5.21 16.85 -1.45
C CYS A 34 5.19 15.33 -1.67
N PHE A 35 4.15 14.64 -1.19
CA PHE A 35 3.96 13.22 -1.47
C PHE A 35 3.74 12.94 -2.96
N PHE A 36 2.89 13.73 -3.64
CA PHE A 36 2.64 13.58 -5.08
C PHE A 36 3.81 14.04 -5.93
N GLU A 37 4.52 15.08 -5.49
CA GLU A 37 5.79 15.47 -6.11
C GLU A 37 6.79 14.31 -6.03
N SER A 38 6.94 13.69 -4.85
CA SER A 38 7.83 12.54 -4.67
C SER A 38 7.43 11.36 -5.56
N LEU A 39 6.13 11.03 -5.66
CA LEU A 39 5.63 9.98 -6.56
C LEU A 39 5.89 10.30 -8.04
N TYR A 40 5.67 11.55 -8.44
CA TYR A 40 5.94 12.03 -9.80
C TYR A 40 7.43 11.91 -10.13
N PHE A 41 8.32 12.15 -9.17
CA PHE A 41 9.76 11.97 -9.33
C PHE A 41 10.20 10.49 -9.34
N ILE A 42 9.56 9.64 -8.51
CA ILE A 42 9.84 8.19 -8.42
C ILE A 42 9.47 7.47 -9.72
N ASN A 43 8.37 7.88 -10.37
CA ASN A 43 7.83 7.22 -11.56
C ASN A 43 8.12 7.97 -12.88
N GLY A 44 8.86 9.09 -12.82
CA GLY A 44 9.08 10.01 -13.95
C GLY A 44 10.42 9.84 -14.69
N ASP A 45 10.60 10.64 -15.74
CA ASP A 45 11.82 10.71 -16.58
C ASP A 45 13.07 10.98 -15.72
N GLU A 46 14.11 10.13 -15.87
CA GLU A 46 15.41 10.23 -15.16
C GLU A 46 16.03 11.63 -15.18
N LYS A 47 15.71 12.43 -16.20
CA LYS A 47 16.16 13.83 -16.33
C LYS A 47 15.54 14.76 -15.30
N ILE A 48 14.33 14.47 -14.82
CA ILE A 48 13.62 15.27 -13.81
C ILE A 48 14.17 14.97 -12.41
N LEU A 49 14.54 13.72 -12.14
CA LEU A 49 15.23 13.26 -10.91
C LEU A 49 16.49 14.10 -10.60
N GLN A 50 17.22 14.53 -11.64
CA GLN A 50 18.41 15.37 -11.50
C GLN A 50 18.12 16.84 -11.12
N GLN A 51 16.88 17.31 -11.24
CA GLN A 51 16.47 18.69 -10.91
C GLN A 51 15.92 18.85 -9.48
N VAL A 52 15.65 17.74 -8.79
CA VAL A 52 15.08 17.74 -7.43
C VAL A 52 16.15 18.04 -6.36
N PRO A 53 15.83 18.78 -5.28
CA PRO A 53 16.74 18.99 -4.16
C PRO A 53 17.30 17.68 -3.57
N PRO A 54 18.59 17.66 -3.14
CA PRO A 54 19.26 16.43 -2.71
C PRO A 54 18.58 15.65 -1.59
N ALA A 55 17.91 16.34 -0.65
CA ALA A 55 17.23 15.70 0.47
C ALA A 55 16.02 14.84 0.04
N ILE A 56 15.22 15.34 -0.91
CA ILE A 56 14.05 14.64 -1.44
C ILE A 56 14.51 13.49 -2.34
N ARG A 57 15.58 13.73 -3.13
CA ARG A 57 16.21 12.69 -3.96
C ARG A 57 16.68 11.50 -3.14
N SER A 58 17.36 11.75 -2.02
CA SER A 58 17.80 10.68 -1.10
C SER A 58 16.62 9.87 -0.57
N GLN A 59 15.51 10.50 -0.18
CA GLN A 59 14.32 9.79 0.32
C GLN A 59 13.66 8.91 -0.76
N VAL A 60 13.62 9.40 -1.99
CA VAL A 60 13.12 8.68 -3.17
C VAL A 60 14.03 7.50 -3.51
N GLU A 61 15.35 7.71 -3.51
CA GLU A 61 16.35 6.66 -3.75
C GLU A 61 16.33 5.57 -2.66
N ASP A 62 16.17 5.95 -1.39
CA ASP A 62 16.04 5.02 -0.26
C ASP A 62 14.76 4.18 -0.39
N TYR A 63 13.65 4.80 -0.80
CA TYR A 63 12.38 4.11 -1.05
C TYR A 63 12.44 3.17 -2.26
N LEU A 64 13.04 3.61 -3.37
CA LEU A 64 13.27 2.76 -4.55
C LEU A 64 14.22 1.60 -4.26
N ALA A 65 15.29 1.84 -3.49
CA ALA A 65 16.18 0.79 -3.03
C ALA A 65 15.47 -0.23 -2.11
N ALA A 66 14.47 0.21 -1.34
CA ALA A 66 13.60 -0.66 -0.56
C ALA A 66 12.56 -1.41 -1.43
N LYS A 67 12.17 -0.85 -2.58
CA LYS A 67 11.28 -1.48 -3.57
C LYS A 67 12.00 -2.54 -4.41
N GLU A 68 13.26 -2.31 -4.78
CA GLU A 68 14.06 -3.22 -5.64
C GLU A 68 14.80 -4.32 -4.87
N LYS A 69 15.15 -4.10 -3.61
CA LYS A 69 15.68 -5.18 -2.79
C LYS A 69 14.53 -6.11 -2.46
N ALA A 70 14.58 -7.31 -3.03
CA ALA A 70 13.91 -8.48 -2.47
C ALA A 70 14.25 -8.50 -0.98
N VAL A 71 13.32 -8.00 -0.15
CA VAL A 71 13.59 -7.85 1.27
C VAL A 71 13.70 -9.27 1.80
N GLU A 72 14.93 -9.72 2.03
CA GLU A 72 15.23 -10.93 2.80
C GLU A 72 14.86 -10.63 4.24
N VAL A 73 13.55 -10.55 4.48
CA VAL A 73 12.99 -10.50 5.81
C VAL A 73 13.13 -11.91 6.36
N ASP A 74 14.20 -12.12 7.09
CA ASP A 74 14.50 -13.37 7.77
C ASP A 74 14.00 -13.30 9.21
N GLY A 75 13.16 -14.26 9.57
CA GLY A 75 12.54 -14.34 10.90
C GLY A 75 11.06 -13.95 10.91
N GLU A 76 10.30 -14.66 11.75
CA GLU A 76 8.85 -14.49 11.92
C GLU A 76 8.49 -13.06 12.37
N GLU A 77 9.23 -12.53 13.35
CA GLU A 77 8.98 -11.19 13.90
C GLU A 77 9.21 -10.09 12.87
N ALA A 78 10.30 -10.17 12.09
CA ALA A 78 10.59 -9.22 11.04
C ALA A 78 9.54 -9.27 9.92
N LEU A 79 9.04 -10.48 9.58
CA LEU A 79 7.97 -10.65 8.58
C LEU A 79 6.67 -10.00 9.05
N LEU A 80 6.29 -10.20 10.32
CA LEU A 80 5.11 -9.58 10.92
C LEU A 80 5.21 -8.05 10.93
N GLU A 81 6.37 -7.51 11.32
CA GLU A 81 6.59 -6.07 11.33
C GLU A 81 6.50 -5.48 9.91
N PHE A 82 7.13 -6.13 8.93
CA PHE A 82 7.12 -5.65 7.54
C PHE A 82 5.71 -5.71 6.92
N ILE A 83 4.93 -6.77 7.21
CA ILE A 83 3.51 -6.84 6.81
C ILE A 83 2.74 -5.67 7.42
N ALA A 84 2.89 -5.41 8.72
CA ALA A 84 2.16 -4.32 9.39
C ALA A 84 2.53 -2.93 8.82
N ILE A 85 3.80 -2.73 8.44
CA ILE A 85 4.24 -1.51 7.75
C ILE A 85 3.53 -1.38 6.40
N LYS A 86 3.51 -2.45 5.60
CA LYS A 86 2.89 -2.44 4.27
C LYS A 86 1.36 -2.30 4.31
N GLU A 87 0.69 -2.88 5.29
CA GLU A 87 -0.74 -2.67 5.51
C GLU A 87 -1.07 -1.22 5.87
N ARG A 88 -0.24 -0.56 6.70
CA ARG A 88 -0.39 0.87 6.99
C ARG A 88 -0.16 1.73 5.74
N GLU A 89 0.80 1.36 4.91
CA GLU A 89 1.07 2.02 3.62
C GLU A 89 -0.16 1.92 2.69
N ILE A 90 -0.76 0.74 2.55
CA ILE A 90 -1.99 0.55 1.75
C ILE A 90 -3.11 1.46 2.25
N VAL A 91 -3.36 1.49 3.57
CA VAL A 91 -4.40 2.33 4.17
C VAL A 91 -4.12 3.81 3.91
N PHE A 92 -2.86 4.23 4.01
CA PHE A 92 -2.44 5.60 3.69
C PHE A 92 -2.72 5.91 2.21
N LEU A 93 -2.28 5.08 1.28
CA LEU A 93 -2.48 5.27 -0.16
C LEU A 93 -3.97 5.34 -0.53
N GLN A 94 -4.81 4.46 0.06
CA GLN A 94 -6.26 4.47 -0.15
C GLN A 94 -6.91 5.75 0.37
N ARG A 95 -6.53 6.22 1.57
CA ARG A 95 -7.03 7.49 2.13
C ARG A 95 -6.62 8.68 1.26
N THR A 96 -5.36 8.70 0.82
CA THR A 96 -4.84 9.73 -0.07
C THR A 96 -5.60 9.74 -1.40
N ASN A 97 -5.82 8.57 -2.02
CA ASN A 97 -6.60 8.47 -3.26
C ASN A 97 -8.03 9.03 -3.10
N ASN A 98 -8.70 8.67 -2.01
CA ASN A 98 -10.06 9.14 -1.74
C ASN A 98 -10.13 10.64 -1.44
N LYS A 99 -9.13 11.18 -0.73
CA LYS A 99 -9.04 12.60 -0.39
C LYS A 99 -8.78 13.46 -1.64
N PHE A 100 -7.87 13.03 -2.51
CA PHE A 100 -7.36 13.89 -3.57
C PHE A 100 -8.11 13.78 -4.91
N LYS A 101 -8.87 12.71 -5.15
CA LYS A 101 -9.80 12.63 -6.29
C LYS A 101 -10.77 13.82 -6.42
N PRO A 102 -11.52 14.22 -5.37
CA PRO A 102 -12.41 15.38 -5.47
C PRO A 102 -11.64 16.70 -5.62
N ILE A 103 -10.45 16.81 -5.04
CA ILE A 103 -9.56 17.99 -5.18
C ILE A 103 -9.11 18.12 -6.64
N LEU A 104 -8.66 17.03 -7.27
CA LEU A 104 -8.27 17.01 -8.68
C LEU A 104 -9.42 17.43 -9.59
N LYS A 105 -10.64 16.97 -9.30
CA LYS A 105 -11.84 17.37 -10.03
C LYS A 105 -12.07 18.88 -9.94
N ASN A 106 -12.03 19.45 -8.73
CA ASN A 106 -12.16 20.89 -8.53
C ASN A 106 -11.06 21.68 -9.27
N TRP A 107 -9.81 21.21 -9.24
CA TRP A 107 -8.70 21.85 -9.94
C TRP A 107 -8.84 21.79 -11.47
N SER A 108 -9.39 20.70 -12.00
CA SER A 108 -9.72 20.57 -13.43
C SER A 108 -10.79 21.59 -13.84
N GLU A 109 -11.87 21.69 -13.07
CA GLU A 109 -12.95 22.65 -13.34
C GLU A 109 -12.44 24.10 -13.25
N TYR A 110 -11.56 24.39 -12.30
CA TYR A 110 -10.89 25.69 -12.21
C TYR A 110 -9.98 25.97 -13.42
N LEU A 111 -9.25 24.97 -13.93
CA LEU A 111 -8.42 25.12 -15.13
C LEU A 111 -9.24 25.45 -16.38
N ASP A 112 -10.39 24.79 -16.55
CA ASP A 112 -11.32 25.05 -17.65
C ASP A 112 -11.89 26.47 -17.53
N TYR A 113 -12.30 26.87 -16.33
CA TYR A 113 -12.76 28.21 -16.04
C TYR A 113 -11.68 29.28 -16.33
N ALA A 114 -10.49 29.15 -15.75
CA ALA A 114 -9.40 30.10 -15.93
C ALA A 114 -8.96 30.21 -17.41
N THR A 115 -8.95 29.09 -18.14
CA THR A 115 -8.62 29.08 -19.57
C THR A 115 -9.71 29.76 -20.41
N SER A 116 -10.99 29.58 -20.08
CA SER A 116 -12.10 30.24 -20.78
C SER A 116 -12.15 31.75 -20.53
N GLN A 117 -11.82 32.20 -19.32
CA GLN A 117 -11.72 33.63 -18.99
C GLN A 117 -10.60 34.32 -19.78
N ILE A 118 -9.43 33.67 -19.91
CA ILE A 118 -8.34 34.19 -20.75
C ILE A 118 -8.80 34.39 -22.19
N LEU A 119 -9.47 33.38 -22.77
CA LEU A 119 -9.98 33.45 -24.15
C LEU A 119 -11.01 34.58 -24.33
N TYR A 120 -11.86 34.80 -23.33
CA TYR A 120 -12.84 35.88 -23.31
C TYR A 120 -12.18 37.26 -23.23
N GLU A 121 -11.23 37.47 -22.30
CA GLU A 121 -10.49 38.72 -22.12
C GLU A 121 -9.67 39.11 -23.37
N PHE A 122 -9.05 38.13 -24.03
CA PHE A 122 -8.36 38.33 -25.31
C PHE A 122 -9.32 38.82 -26.40
N ARG A 123 -10.57 38.34 -26.40
CA ARG A 123 -11.59 38.68 -27.40
C ARG A 123 -12.25 40.04 -27.14
N THR A 124 -12.37 40.49 -25.90
CA THR A 124 -13.16 41.68 -25.53
C THR A 124 -12.35 42.91 -25.12
N ALA A 125 -11.14 42.76 -24.55
CA ALA A 125 -10.43 43.87 -23.89
C ALA A 125 -9.13 44.33 -24.58
N GLY A 126 -8.77 43.77 -25.74
CA GLY A 126 -7.55 44.17 -26.46
C GLY A 126 -6.26 43.95 -25.65
N GLY A 127 -6.26 42.99 -24.71
CA GLY A 127 -5.07 42.47 -24.03
C GLY A 127 -4.41 43.36 -22.96
N LYS A 128 -5.10 44.37 -22.40
CA LYS A 128 -4.44 45.38 -21.53
C LYS A 128 -4.54 45.16 -20.01
N GLN A 129 -5.31 44.18 -19.52
CA GLN A 129 -5.27 43.79 -18.11
C GLN A 129 -5.15 42.28 -18.01
N GLN A 130 -3.98 41.80 -17.58
CA GLN A 130 -3.83 40.42 -17.14
C GLN A 130 -4.32 40.33 -15.70
N ASN A 131 -5.43 39.65 -15.48
CA ASN A 131 -5.87 39.28 -14.13
C ASN A 131 -4.77 38.51 -13.40
N HIS A 132 -4.66 38.69 -12.07
CA HIS A 132 -3.61 38.08 -11.25
C HIS A 132 -3.60 36.53 -11.37
N ASP A 133 -4.79 35.94 -11.60
CA ASP A 133 -4.99 34.51 -11.83
C ASP A 133 -4.35 34.02 -13.14
N VAL A 134 -4.29 34.87 -14.17
CA VAL A 134 -3.70 34.53 -15.47
C VAL A 134 -2.17 34.42 -15.39
N LYS A 135 -1.53 35.20 -14.51
CA LYS A 135 -0.07 35.15 -14.33
C LYS A 135 0.41 33.88 -13.62
N ASN A 136 -0.42 33.31 -12.75
CA ASN A 136 -0.09 32.11 -11.97
C ASN A 136 -0.52 30.81 -12.65
N LEU A 137 -1.29 30.89 -13.75
CA LEU A 137 -1.83 29.73 -14.46
C LEU A 137 -0.76 28.72 -14.94
N PRO A 138 0.42 29.13 -15.45
CA PRO A 138 1.47 28.17 -15.83
C PRO A 138 1.96 27.31 -14.64
N SER A 139 2.20 27.94 -13.48
CA SER A 139 2.61 27.23 -12.26
C SER A 139 1.49 26.32 -11.74
N PHE A 140 0.24 26.78 -11.81
CA PHE A 140 -0.92 25.96 -11.44
C PHE A 140 -1.06 24.72 -12.34
N ARG A 141 -0.86 24.86 -13.66
CA ARG A 141 -0.89 23.74 -14.61
C ARG A 141 0.16 22.68 -14.30
N ILE A 142 1.34 23.07 -13.86
CA ILE A 142 2.40 22.13 -13.42
C ILE A 142 1.94 21.38 -12.17
N ARG A 143 1.45 22.09 -11.15
CA ARG A 143 0.96 21.45 -9.92
C ARG A 143 -0.21 20.50 -10.18
N TYR A 144 -1.15 20.91 -11.03
CA TYR A 144 -2.26 20.06 -11.45
C TYR A 144 -1.78 18.80 -12.15
N ARG A 145 -0.80 18.91 -13.05
CA ARG A 145 -0.23 17.74 -13.73
C ARG A 145 0.39 16.74 -12.74
N ILE A 146 1.23 17.23 -11.84
CA ILE A 146 1.85 16.40 -10.79
C ILE A 146 0.79 15.66 -9.98
N LEU A 147 -0.26 16.38 -9.57
CA LEU A 147 -1.36 15.80 -8.80
C LEU A 147 -2.15 14.78 -9.61
N SER A 148 -2.46 15.07 -10.88
CA SER A 148 -3.18 14.16 -11.77
C SER A 148 -2.43 12.87 -11.97
N GLU A 149 -1.18 12.95 -12.41
CA GLU A 149 -0.34 11.77 -12.68
C GLU A 149 -0.10 10.95 -11.41
N GLY A 150 0.12 11.63 -10.28
CA GLY A 150 0.27 10.98 -8.99
C GLY A 150 -1.00 10.23 -8.55
N ILE A 151 -2.18 10.83 -8.70
CA ILE A 151 -3.47 10.17 -8.40
C ILE A 151 -3.73 8.99 -9.34
N ASP A 152 -3.42 9.13 -10.63
CA ASP A 152 -3.59 8.07 -11.62
C ASP A 152 -2.67 6.86 -11.34
N ALA A 153 -1.51 7.08 -10.73
CA ALA A 153 -0.59 6.03 -10.31
C ALA A 153 -1.01 5.31 -9.01
N LEU A 154 -1.79 5.96 -8.12
CA LEU A 154 -2.15 5.39 -6.81
C LEU A 154 -2.84 4.01 -6.88
N PRO A 155 -3.81 3.73 -7.78
CA PRO A 155 -4.41 2.41 -7.89
C PRO A 155 -3.40 1.29 -8.17
N SER A 156 -2.41 1.54 -9.03
CA SER A 156 -1.35 0.56 -9.34
C SER A 156 -0.46 0.31 -8.12
N LEU A 157 -0.07 1.37 -7.41
CA LEU A 157 0.75 1.26 -6.20
C LEU A 157 0.03 0.51 -5.06
N ILE A 158 -1.28 0.73 -4.91
CA ILE A 158 -2.11 -0.01 -3.96
C ILE A 158 -2.10 -1.50 -4.30
N LEU A 159 -2.33 -1.85 -5.57
CA LEU A 159 -2.32 -3.24 -6.03
C LEU A 159 -0.95 -3.91 -5.79
N GLU A 160 0.14 -3.24 -6.16
CA GLU A 160 1.51 -3.72 -5.93
C GLU A 160 1.78 -4.00 -4.44
N ALA A 161 1.35 -3.10 -3.56
CA ALA A 161 1.50 -3.28 -2.11
C ALA A 161 0.63 -4.43 -1.58
N GLU A 162 -0.61 -4.58 -2.05
CA GLU A 162 -1.50 -5.69 -1.69
C GLU A 162 -0.92 -7.05 -2.13
N GLU A 163 -0.39 -7.15 -3.34
CA GLU A 163 0.28 -8.36 -3.83
C GLU A 163 1.51 -8.71 -2.99
N LEU A 164 2.29 -7.70 -2.58
CA LEU A 164 3.44 -7.91 -1.71
C LEU A 164 3.03 -8.43 -0.34
N VAL A 165 1.98 -7.86 0.27
CA VAL A 165 1.43 -8.34 1.55
C VAL A 165 0.99 -9.80 1.42
N GLN A 166 0.29 -10.17 0.35
CA GLN A 166 -0.12 -11.57 0.13
C GLN A 166 1.08 -12.52 0.02
N LYS A 167 2.13 -12.13 -0.71
CA LYS A 167 3.38 -12.91 -0.81
C LYS A 167 4.06 -13.07 0.55
N LEU A 168 4.12 -12.01 1.35
CA LEU A 168 4.71 -12.06 2.69
C LEU A 168 3.89 -12.93 3.66
N GLN A 169 2.56 -12.88 3.59
CA GLN A 169 1.67 -13.73 4.39
C GLN A 169 1.82 -15.21 4.04
N LEU A 170 2.05 -15.56 2.77
CA LEU A 170 2.41 -16.92 2.35
C LEU A 170 3.75 -17.35 2.99
N LYS A 171 4.79 -16.52 2.86
CA LYS A 171 6.09 -16.79 3.46
C LYS A 171 6.00 -16.97 4.99
N LEU A 172 5.19 -16.15 5.67
CA LEU A 172 4.96 -16.25 7.11
C LEU A 172 4.33 -17.61 7.48
N ARG A 173 3.32 -18.07 6.72
CA ARG A 173 2.72 -19.39 6.92
C ARG A 173 3.74 -20.51 6.75
N ASP A 174 4.59 -20.45 5.74
CA ASP A 174 5.63 -21.46 5.50
C ASP A 174 6.64 -21.52 6.65
N VAL A 175 7.05 -20.35 7.18
CA VAL A 175 7.96 -20.26 8.33
C VAL A 175 7.32 -20.87 9.58
N GLN A 176 6.06 -20.53 9.85
CA GLN A 176 5.31 -21.07 10.99
C GLN A 176 5.10 -22.58 10.87
N GLN A 177 4.73 -23.08 9.69
CA GLN A 177 4.55 -24.51 9.45
C GLN A 177 5.86 -25.28 9.57
N THR A 178 6.98 -24.70 9.11
CA THR A 178 8.31 -25.28 9.28
C THR A 178 8.70 -25.40 10.75
N ARG A 179 8.43 -24.35 11.54
CA ARG A 179 8.66 -24.35 12.99
C ARG A 179 7.84 -25.44 13.69
N VAL A 180 6.53 -25.48 13.46
CA VAL A 180 5.63 -26.49 14.05
C VAL A 180 6.08 -27.90 13.66
N THR A 181 6.40 -28.12 12.39
CA THR A 181 6.89 -29.42 11.90
C THR A 181 8.19 -29.84 12.61
N ARG A 182 9.10 -28.88 12.84
CA ARG A 182 10.35 -29.14 13.56
C ARG A 182 10.10 -29.47 15.03
N GLU A 183 9.22 -28.73 15.69
CA GLU A 183 8.83 -28.97 17.09
C GLU A 183 8.19 -30.36 17.24
N ILE A 184 7.25 -30.73 16.36
CA ILE A 184 6.63 -32.07 16.34
C ILE A 184 7.67 -33.17 16.12
N LYS A 185 8.61 -33.00 15.18
CA LYS A 185 9.69 -33.98 14.94
C LYS A 185 10.58 -34.17 16.18
N LEU A 186 10.93 -33.09 16.87
CA LEU A 186 11.72 -33.15 18.10
C LEU A 186 10.96 -33.87 19.22
N GLU A 187 9.67 -33.58 19.37
CA GLU A 187 8.82 -34.17 20.39
C GLU A 187 8.57 -35.67 20.15
N LYS A 188 8.33 -36.08 18.90
CA LYS A 188 8.29 -37.51 18.51
C LYS A 188 9.57 -38.24 18.89
N LYS A 189 10.73 -37.62 18.64
CA LYS A 189 12.04 -38.18 19.00
C LYS A 189 12.20 -38.29 20.53
N ARG A 190 11.73 -37.29 21.28
CA ARG A 190 11.73 -37.26 22.75
C ARG A 190 10.87 -38.40 23.32
N LEU A 191 9.60 -38.49 22.91
CA LEU A 191 8.65 -39.51 23.35
C LEU A 191 9.11 -40.92 22.97
N GLY A 192 9.60 -41.13 21.75
CA GLY A 192 10.15 -42.42 21.33
C GLY A 192 11.36 -42.86 22.18
N LYS A 193 12.19 -41.91 22.63
CA LYS A 193 13.29 -42.20 23.57
C LYS A 193 12.76 -42.52 24.97
N GLN A 194 11.76 -41.77 25.44
CA GLN A 194 11.11 -42.00 26.73
C GLN A 194 10.49 -43.40 26.80
N ILE A 195 9.70 -43.80 25.80
CA ILE A 195 9.09 -45.14 25.71
C ILE A 195 10.16 -46.23 25.75
N ARG A 196 11.21 -46.13 24.91
CA ARG A 196 12.31 -47.11 24.91
C ARG A 196 13.00 -47.24 26.27
N ASN A 197 13.16 -46.12 26.99
CA ASN A 197 13.75 -46.14 28.33
C ASN A 197 12.79 -46.80 29.32
N LEU A 198 11.52 -46.40 29.36
CA LEU A 198 10.53 -47.00 30.27
C LEU A 198 10.39 -48.51 30.04
N VAL A 199 10.37 -48.97 28.79
CA VAL A 199 10.35 -50.40 28.45
C VAL A 199 11.58 -51.13 29.00
N LYS A 200 12.77 -50.55 28.90
CA LYS A 200 13.99 -51.13 29.51
C LYS A 200 13.88 -51.21 31.03
N TRP A 201 13.35 -50.17 31.66
CA TRP A 201 13.19 -50.12 33.12
C TRP A 201 12.14 -51.11 33.62
N ALA A 202 11.07 -51.34 32.86
CA ALA A 202 10.02 -52.30 33.20
C ALA A 202 10.56 -53.73 33.40
N VAL A 203 11.60 -54.12 32.64
CA VAL A 203 12.25 -55.44 32.77
C VAL A 203 12.97 -55.61 34.11
N HIS A 204 13.40 -54.51 34.74
CA HIS A 204 14.16 -54.53 36.00
C HIS A 204 13.28 -54.36 37.24
N VAL A 205 11.96 -54.27 37.08
CA VAL A 205 11.02 -54.09 38.18
C VAL A 205 10.17 -55.35 38.33
N THR A 206 9.92 -55.77 39.58
CA THR A 206 9.11 -56.94 39.88
C THR A 206 7.71 -56.80 39.27
N ALA A 207 7.31 -57.77 38.44
CA ALA A 207 6.00 -57.79 37.82
C ALA A 207 4.89 -57.77 38.88
N GLY A 208 3.84 -56.98 38.64
CA GLY A 208 2.73 -56.81 39.58
C GLY A 208 3.02 -55.89 40.78
N SER A 209 4.23 -55.32 40.87
CA SER A 209 4.52 -54.29 41.87
C SER A 209 3.93 -52.93 41.49
N SER A 210 3.75 -52.04 42.48
CA SER A 210 3.29 -50.66 42.24
C SER A 210 4.17 -49.91 41.23
N SER A 211 5.49 -50.07 41.31
CA SER A 211 6.43 -49.46 40.36
C SER A 211 6.28 -50.00 38.94
N TYR A 212 5.94 -51.29 38.78
CA TYR A 212 5.67 -51.89 37.47
C TYR A 212 4.42 -51.28 36.83
N TYR A 213 3.32 -51.15 37.58
CA TYR A 213 2.10 -50.52 37.07
C TYR A 213 2.32 -49.06 36.69
N LYS A 214 3.07 -48.31 37.50
CA LYS A 214 3.43 -46.91 37.18
C LYS A 214 4.20 -46.80 35.86
N ILE A 215 5.23 -47.62 35.67
CA ILE A 215 6.00 -47.62 34.41
C ILE A 215 5.11 -48.02 33.22
N ARG A 216 4.20 -48.99 33.40
CA ARG A 216 3.25 -49.40 32.36
C ARG A 216 2.32 -48.25 31.97
N ASP A 217 1.75 -47.55 32.94
CA ASP A 217 0.84 -46.43 32.69
C ASP A 217 1.57 -45.26 32.01
N ASP A 218 2.81 -44.98 32.43
CA ASP A 218 3.66 -43.97 31.78
C ASP A 218 4.00 -44.34 30.32
N ILE A 219 4.17 -45.63 30.00
CA ILE A 219 4.35 -46.11 28.62
C ILE A 219 3.09 -45.87 27.80
N ILE A 220 1.93 -46.26 28.32
CA ILE A 220 0.63 -46.10 27.63
C ILE A 220 0.38 -44.61 27.36
N SER A 221 0.56 -43.76 28.36
CA SER A 221 0.38 -42.31 28.22
C SER A 221 1.33 -41.72 27.17
N ALA A 222 2.60 -42.10 27.17
CA ALA A 222 3.56 -41.64 26.17
C ALA A 222 3.24 -42.15 24.75
N GLN A 223 2.70 -43.37 24.61
CA GLN A 223 2.24 -43.92 23.33
C GLN A 223 1.01 -43.18 22.82
N GLU A 224 0.05 -42.85 23.68
CA GLU A 224 -1.11 -42.03 23.33
C GLU A 224 -0.70 -40.64 22.86
N GLN A 225 0.21 -39.96 23.57
CA GLN A 225 0.75 -38.67 23.15
C GLN A 225 1.46 -38.75 21.78
N LEU A 226 2.22 -39.82 21.53
CA LEU A 226 2.90 -40.01 20.25
C LEU A 226 1.91 -40.25 19.11
N LYS A 227 0.83 -41.01 19.36
CA LYS A 227 -0.25 -41.24 18.39
C LYS A 227 -1.01 -39.95 18.06
N MET A 228 -1.27 -39.11 19.07
CA MET A 228 -1.88 -37.79 18.87
C MET A 228 -1.01 -36.88 18.00
N LEU A 229 0.31 -36.90 18.18
CA LEU A 229 1.27 -36.17 17.33
C LEU A 229 1.41 -36.74 15.92
N GLU A 230 1.05 -38.00 15.71
CA GLU A 230 1.00 -38.63 14.39
C GLU A 230 -0.23 -38.20 13.61
N SER A 231 -1.40 -38.14 14.24
CA SER A 231 -2.62 -37.64 13.60
C SER A 231 -2.55 -36.14 13.24
N THR A 232 -1.71 -35.34 13.92
CA THR A 232 -1.54 -33.90 13.59
C THR A 232 -0.74 -33.65 12.29
N ILE A 233 -0.13 -34.66 11.68
CA ILE A 233 0.67 -34.51 10.45
C ILE A 233 -0.05 -35.06 9.20
N GLU A 234 -1.10 -35.86 9.39
CA GLU A 234 -1.87 -36.49 8.30
C GLU A 234 -3.11 -35.69 7.86
N GLU A 235 -3.40 -34.56 8.52
CA GLU A 235 -4.38 -33.54 8.12
C GLU A 235 -3.70 -32.34 7.46
#